data_AF-A0A9D6ZTU3-F1
#
_entry.id   AF-A0A9D6ZTU3-F1
#
_cell.length_a   1.000
_cell.length_b   1.000
_cell.length_c   1.000
_cell.angle_alpha   90.00
_cell.angle_beta   90.00
_cell.angle_gamma   90.00
#
_symmetry.space_group_name_H-M   'P 1'
#
loop_
_entity.id
_entity.type
_entity.pdbx_description
1 polymer ?
#
loop_
_entity_poly.entity_id
_entity_poly.type
_entity_poly.pdbx_seq_one_letter_code
_entity_poly.pdbx_strand_id
1 'polypeptide(L)'
;MSAGNGDAFSLRSQAASAGRTSRLTWRDVFKNGTVTLDVLQRGENSDTVGISVDGVGVRAIYAGAAWQTVSFDVTAGVHDIAVIFYNEGTNAGEAFIDNVKFDQYVEPDFDGDGVPDSVDNCPAHANPGQEDDDHDGVGNRCDDCTKVANPNQLDTNGDGYGNVCDADFNNDGVVNAPDLAYLRLAMGIPAYDGSPFQLYDLNQDGWVNIPDLVIFKSRWGTKAGPSGLKP
;
A
#
# COMPACT_ATOMS: atom_id res chain seq x y z
N MET A 1 6.83 -11.91 7.63
CA MET A 1 6.58 -13.37 7.60
C MET A 1 5.07 -13.53 7.49
N SER A 2 4.56 -14.24 6.48
CA SER A 2 3.12 -14.31 6.18
C SER A 2 2.41 -15.24 7.18
N ALA A 3 1.38 -14.72 7.86
CA ALA A 3 0.50 -15.46 8.74
C ALA A 3 -0.71 -15.93 7.93
N GLY A 4 -0.69 -17.20 7.51
CA GLY A 4 -1.85 -17.86 6.90
C GLY A 4 -2.75 -18.46 7.97
N ASN A 5 -4.05 -18.20 7.86
CA ASN A 5 -5.12 -18.81 8.65
C ASN A 5 -4.97 -20.34 8.76
N GLY A 6 -4.90 -20.85 9.98
CA GLY A 6 -5.71 -22.01 10.36
C GLY A 6 -5.03 -23.37 10.58
N ASP A 7 -3.83 -23.67 10.09
CA ASP A 7 -3.24 -25.02 10.30
C ASP A 7 -1.70 -25.02 10.22
N ALA A 8 -1.03 -24.37 11.17
CA ALA A 8 0.37 -24.64 11.57
C ALA A 8 0.73 -23.70 12.71
N PHE A 9 1.19 -24.22 13.85
CA PHE A 9 1.70 -23.39 14.95
C PHE A 9 2.67 -22.33 14.41
N SER A 10 2.37 -21.04 14.59
CA SER A 10 3.19 -19.99 14.01
C SER A 10 4.57 -19.92 14.67
N LEU A 11 4.67 -20.13 16.00
CA LEU A 11 5.95 -20.13 16.72
C LEU A 11 5.94 -21.11 17.91
N ARG A 12 7.03 -21.87 18.05
CA ARG A 12 7.26 -22.85 19.13
C ARG A 12 8.55 -22.50 19.87
N SER A 13 8.52 -22.55 21.20
CA SER A 13 9.75 -22.42 21.98
C SER A 13 10.68 -23.61 21.72
N GLN A 14 11.99 -23.44 21.91
CA GLN A 14 12.82 -24.63 22.08
C GLN A 14 12.37 -25.38 23.33
N ALA A 15 12.44 -26.71 23.29
CA ALA A 15 12.23 -27.55 24.46
C ALA A 15 13.27 -27.14 25.51
N ALA A 16 12.80 -26.54 26.60
CA ALA A 16 13.69 -26.09 27.66
C ALA A 16 13.91 -27.26 28.62
N SER A 17 15.16 -27.50 29.03
CA SER A 17 15.45 -28.39 30.17
C SER A 17 15.00 -27.73 31.48
N ALA A 18 14.87 -28.53 32.55
CA ALA A 18 14.54 -28.04 33.88
C ALA A 18 15.35 -26.79 34.27
N GLY A 19 14.66 -25.75 34.74
CA GLY A 19 15.26 -24.48 35.18
C GLY A 19 15.77 -23.57 34.05
N ARG A 20 15.41 -23.83 32.78
CA ARG A 20 15.81 -23.00 31.62
C ARG A 20 14.65 -22.17 31.08
N THR A 21 15.00 -21.11 30.37
CA THR A 21 14.05 -20.20 29.71
C THR A 21 14.26 -20.17 28.20
N SER A 22 13.17 -20.14 27.45
CA SER A 22 13.15 -19.88 26.01
C SER A 22 12.53 -18.51 25.75
N ARG A 23 13.11 -17.72 24.85
CA ARG A 23 12.65 -16.35 24.59
C ARG A 23 12.53 -16.09 23.09
N LEU A 24 11.39 -15.54 22.70
CA LEU A 24 11.13 -14.95 21.39
C LEU A 24 11.07 -13.44 21.57
N THR A 25 11.77 -12.68 20.74
CA THR A 25 11.71 -11.21 20.74
C THR A 25 11.56 -10.66 19.34
N TRP A 26 10.77 -9.60 19.20
CA TRP A 26 10.73 -8.79 18.00
C TRP A 26 10.60 -7.31 18.37
N ARG A 27 10.97 -6.45 17.44
CA ARG A 27 10.83 -5.00 17.57
C ARG A 27 9.91 -4.51 16.47
N ASP A 28 8.95 -3.66 16.82
CA ASP A 28 8.02 -3.08 15.85
C ASP A 28 7.54 -1.69 16.28
N VAL A 29 6.84 -1.00 15.37
CA VAL A 29 6.18 0.29 15.63
C VAL A 29 4.69 0.03 15.89
N PHE A 30 4.21 0.46 17.05
CA PHE A 30 2.82 0.31 17.46
C PHE A 30 2.12 1.68 17.53
N LYS A 31 0.79 1.65 17.41
CA LYS A 31 -0.10 2.75 17.86
C LYS A 31 -0.53 2.47 19.30
N ASN A 32 -1.30 3.37 19.91
CA ASN A 32 -1.96 3.05 21.18
C ASN A 32 -2.99 1.94 20.94
N GLY A 33 -2.91 0.83 21.66
CA GLY A 33 -3.84 -0.28 21.52
C GLY A 33 -3.46 -1.46 22.40
N THR A 34 -4.09 -2.60 22.15
CA THR A 34 -3.87 -3.87 22.81
C THR A 34 -3.38 -4.92 21.80
N VAL A 35 -2.25 -5.53 22.09
CA VAL A 35 -1.82 -6.75 21.39
C VAL A 35 -2.49 -7.95 22.05
N THR A 36 -3.08 -8.84 21.26
CA THR A 36 -3.62 -10.12 21.73
C THR A 36 -2.88 -11.28 21.07
N LEU A 37 -2.64 -12.37 21.80
CA LEU A 37 -2.05 -13.59 21.23
C LEU A 37 -2.55 -14.83 21.97
N ASP A 38 -2.58 -15.97 21.29
CA ASP A 38 -2.95 -17.25 21.88
C ASP A 38 -1.69 -18.00 22.32
N VAL A 39 -1.70 -18.50 23.56
CA VAL A 39 -0.61 -19.27 24.16
C VAL A 39 -1.09 -20.65 24.55
N LEU A 40 -0.27 -21.67 24.28
CA LEU A 40 -0.42 -23.01 24.82
C LEU A 40 0.89 -23.45 25.46
N GLN A 41 0.83 -23.94 26.69
CA GLN A 41 1.97 -24.58 27.36
C GLN A 41 1.77 -26.10 27.38
N ARG A 42 2.86 -26.84 27.16
CA ARG A 42 2.91 -28.29 27.33
C ARG A 42 4.11 -28.64 28.20
N GLY A 43 3.84 -29.22 29.36
CA GLY A 43 4.87 -29.49 30.36
C GLY A 43 4.24 -29.63 31.74
N GLU A 44 4.95 -29.18 32.76
CA GLU A 44 4.48 -29.28 34.15
C GLU A 44 3.68 -28.03 34.55
N ASN A 45 2.83 -28.16 35.58
CA ASN A 45 2.04 -27.03 36.09
C ASN A 45 2.90 -25.90 36.71
N SER A 46 4.18 -26.17 36.97
CA SER A 46 5.17 -25.19 37.42
C SER A 46 5.69 -24.31 36.28
N ASP A 47 5.57 -24.73 35.03
CA ASP A 47 6.08 -23.94 33.92
C ASP A 47 5.16 -22.74 33.65
N THR A 48 5.73 -21.62 33.23
CA THR A 48 4.97 -20.38 32.98
C THR A 48 5.35 -19.74 31.65
N VAL A 49 4.42 -18.94 31.11
CA VAL A 49 4.69 -18.07 29.97
C VAL A 49 4.49 -16.63 30.41
N GLY A 50 5.51 -15.80 30.18
CA GLY A 50 5.44 -14.36 30.40
C GLY A 50 5.51 -13.60 29.08
N ILE A 51 4.96 -12.39 29.10
CA ILE A 51 5.04 -11.45 27.99
C ILE A 51 5.61 -10.14 28.53
N SER A 52 6.51 -9.50 27.78
CA SER A 52 7.03 -8.17 28.13
C SER A 52 7.03 -7.22 26.95
N VAL A 53 6.72 -5.96 27.23
CA VAL A 53 6.89 -4.80 26.33
C VAL A 53 8.00 -3.94 26.94
N ASP A 54 9.07 -3.68 26.20
CA ASP A 54 10.26 -2.94 26.65
C ASP A 54 10.85 -3.46 27.97
N GLY A 55 10.77 -4.78 28.17
CA GLY A 55 11.24 -5.43 29.40
C GLY A 55 10.29 -5.32 30.60
N VAL A 56 9.20 -4.56 30.49
CA VAL A 56 8.12 -4.53 31.49
C VAL A 56 7.08 -5.58 31.11
N GLY A 57 6.82 -6.53 31.99
CA GLY A 57 6.00 -7.68 31.62
C GLY A 57 5.25 -8.31 32.77
N VAL A 58 4.21 -9.04 32.39
CA VAL A 58 3.42 -9.87 33.29
C VAL A 58 3.80 -11.32 33.04
N ARG A 59 4.08 -12.06 34.11
CA ARG A 59 4.17 -13.53 34.07
C ARG A 59 2.84 -14.09 34.50
N ALA A 60 2.27 -14.96 33.69
CA ALA A 60 1.03 -15.64 34.03
C ALA A 60 1.25 -17.16 34.03
N ILE A 61 0.61 -17.82 34.99
CA ILE A 61 0.59 -19.28 35.09
C ILE A 61 -0.46 -19.77 34.10
N TYR A 62 -0.04 -20.04 32.87
CA TYR A 62 -0.86 -20.76 31.90
C TYR A 62 -0.57 -22.25 32.03
N ALA A 63 -0.83 -22.80 33.22
CA ALA A 63 -0.71 -24.23 33.47
C ALA A 63 -1.93 -24.93 32.84
N GLY A 64 -1.76 -25.56 31.69
CA GLY A 64 -2.82 -26.38 31.11
C GLY A 64 -2.63 -26.69 29.63
N ALA A 65 -3.04 -27.90 29.24
CA ALA A 65 -3.01 -28.40 27.87
C ALA A 65 -4.05 -27.74 26.93
N ALA A 66 -4.52 -26.53 27.25
CA ALA A 66 -5.51 -25.77 26.48
C ALA A 66 -4.97 -24.39 26.10
N TRP A 67 -5.39 -23.92 24.92
CA TRP A 67 -5.05 -22.59 24.42
C TRP A 67 -5.71 -21.50 25.29
N GLN A 68 -4.97 -20.42 25.53
CA GLN A 68 -5.46 -19.25 26.24
C GLN A 68 -5.09 -17.97 25.48
N THR A 69 -6.04 -17.07 25.33
CA THR A 69 -5.79 -15.74 24.75
C THR A 69 -5.27 -14.80 25.83
N VAL A 70 -4.19 -14.10 25.52
CA VAL A 70 -3.54 -13.12 26.38
C VAL A 70 -3.54 -11.78 25.69
N SER A 71 -3.77 -10.72 26.46
CA SER A 71 -3.86 -9.35 25.95
C SER A 71 -2.98 -8.41 26.78
N PHE A 72 -2.34 -7.45 26.12
CA PHE A 72 -1.55 -6.42 26.79
C PHE A 72 -1.57 -5.11 26.02
N ASP A 73 -1.66 -4.01 26.75
CA ASP A 73 -1.67 -2.67 26.17
C ASP A 73 -0.26 -2.24 25.76
N VAL A 74 -0.16 -1.61 24.60
CA VAL A 74 1.04 -0.97 24.06
C VAL A 74 0.72 0.47 23.72
N THR A 75 1.67 1.36 24.01
CA THR A 75 1.58 2.76 23.63
C THR A 75 2.03 2.95 22.18
N ALA A 76 1.75 4.12 21.62
CA ALA A 76 2.29 4.52 20.34
C ALA A 76 3.81 4.68 20.43
N GLY A 77 4.56 4.02 19.55
CA GLY A 77 6.02 4.09 19.54
C GLY A 77 6.69 2.81 19.06
N VAL A 78 8.03 2.83 19.06
CA VAL A 78 8.85 1.65 18.79
C VAL A 78 8.96 0.85 20.09
N HIS A 79 8.57 -0.42 20.08
CA HIS A 79 8.62 -1.29 21.26
C HIS A 79 9.35 -2.60 20.97
N ASP A 80 10.09 -3.09 21.96
CA ASP A 80 10.64 -4.44 22.00
C ASP A 80 9.66 -5.38 22.71
N ILE A 81 9.05 -6.28 21.95
CA ILE A 81 8.12 -7.27 22.50
C ILE A 81 8.84 -8.59 22.70
N ALA A 82 8.56 -9.24 23.83
CA ALA A 82 9.09 -10.54 24.15
C ALA A 82 8.01 -11.49 24.68
N VAL A 83 8.02 -12.73 24.21
CA VAL A 83 7.32 -13.85 24.84
C VAL A 83 8.36 -14.82 25.38
N ILE A 84 8.21 -15.18 26.66
CA ILE A 84 9.21 -15.91 27.42
C ILE A 84 8.55 -17.13 28.03
N PHE A 85 9.08 -18.31 27.72
CA PHE A 85 8.72 -19.55 28.38
C PHE A 85 9.72 -19.84 29.50
N TYR A 86 9.21 -20.09 30.71
CA TYR A 86 9.98 -20.46 31.89
C TYR A 86 9.68 -21.93 32.22
N ASN A 87 10.66 -22.81 32.03
CA ASN A 87 10.58 -24.17 32.54
C ASN A 87 11.09 -24.16 33.98
N GLU A 88 10.16 -24.07 34.94
CA GLU A 88 10.45 -24.09 36.37
C GLU A 88 10.27 -25.49 36.95
N GLY A 89 9.83 -26.44 36.12
CA GLY A 89 9.72 -27.85 36.45
C GLY A 89 11.04 -28.62 36.42
N THR A 90 10.91 -29.93 36.60
CA THR A 90 11.99 -30.93 36.54
C THR A 90 12.03 -31.68 35.20
N ASN A 91 10.94 -31.66 34.46
CA ASN A 91 10.81 -32.28 33.14
C ASN A 91 11.00 -31.25 32.02
N ALA A 92 11.24 -31.72 30.80
CA ALA A 92 11.26 -30.83 29.64
C ALA A 92 9.84 -30.31 29.35
N GLY A 93 9.76 -29.06 28.91
CA GLY A 93 8.50 -28.39 28.57
C GLY A 93 8.68 -27.45 27.38
N GLU A 94 7.54 -27.00 26.83
CA GLU A 94 7.48 -26.11 25.68
C GLU A 94 6.25 -25.20 25.71
N ALA A 95 6.32 -24.10 24.97
CA ALA A 95 5.21 -23.20 24.72
C ALA A 95 5.03 -22.94 23.22
N PHE A 96 3.78 -22.71 22.84
CA PHE A 96 3.35 -22.38 21.48
C PHE A 96 2.65 -21.02 21.51
N ILE A 97 2.85 -20.25 20.45
CA ILE A 97 2.24 -18.95 20.25
C ILE A 97 1.55 -18.95 18.88
N ASP A 98 0.33 -18.42 18.85
CA ASP A 98 -0.43 -18.25 17.63
C ASP A 98 -1.32 -17.00 17.68
N ASN A 99 -1.95 -16.66 16.55
CA ASN A 99 -3.03 -15.68 16.46
C ASN A 99 -2.68 -14.30 17.07
N VAL A 100 -1.45 -13.84 16.83
CA VAL A 100 -1.00 -12.52 17.26
C VAL A 100 -1.77 -11.45 16.48
N LYS A 101 -2.52 -10.61 17.19
CA LYS A 101 -3.30 -9.49 16.63
C LYS A 101 -2.96 -8.20 17.35
N PHE A 102 -3.09 -7.10 16.60
CA PHE A 102 -3.08 -5.75 17.14
C PHE A 102 -4.42 -5.12 16.79
N ASP A 103 -5.18 -4.74 17.81
CA ASP A 103 -6.57 -4.26 17.71
C ASP A 103 -6.75 -2.89 17.02
N GLN A 104 -5.68 -2.11 16.86
CA GLN A 104 -5.67 -0.87 16.06
C GLN A 104 -4.81 -0.99 14.80
N TYR A 105 -4.86 -2.12 14.10
CA TYR A 105 -4.37 -2.16 12.72
C TYR A 105 -5.27 -1.28 11.83
N VAL A 106 -4.96 0.01 11.81
CA VAL A 106 -5.48 0.96 10.83
C VAL A 106 -4.61 0.76 9.60
N GLU A 107 -5.20 0.26 8.51
CA GLU A 107 -4.54 0.26 7.22
C GLU A 107 -4.00 1.66 6.94
N PRO A 108 -2.78 1.78 6.38
CA PRO A 108 -2.25 3.08 5.97
C PRO A 108 -3.28 3.85 5.14
N ASP A 109 -3.41 5.13 5.43
CA ASP A 109 -4.23 6.12 4.74
C ASP A 109 -3.35 7.38 4.74
N PHE A 110 -2.60 7.54 3.66
CA PHE A 110 -1.50 8.49 3.58
C PHE A 110 -2.00 9.94 3.48
N ASP A 111 -3.15 10.17 2.85
CA ASP A 111 -3.72 11.50 2.66
C ASP A 111 -4.87 11.85 3.63
N GLY A 112 -5.33 10.88 4.42
CA GLY A 112 -6.27 11.05 5.51
C GLY A 112 -7.72 11.25 5.04
N ASP A 113 -8.07 10.73 3.87
CA ASP A 113 -9.39 10.90 3.28
C ASP A 113 -10.42 9.85 3.74
N GLY A 114 -9.96 8.83 4.48
CA GLY A 114 -10.78 7.76 5.02
C GLY A 114 -10.82 6.50 4.15
N VAL A 115 -10.10 6.47 3.03
CA VAL A 115 -9.89 5.30 2.17
C VAL A 115 -8.47 4.76 2.39
N PRO A 116 -8.31 3.47 2.71
CA PRO A 116 -6.97 2.90 2.88
C PRO A 116 -6.14 2.89 1.58
N ASP A 117 -4.84 3.16 1.67
CA ASP A 117 -3.86 3.18 0.56
C ASP A 117 -3.95 1.95 -0.36
N SER A 118 -4.33 0.80 0.20
CA SER A 118 -4.46 -0.47 -0.55
C SER A 118 -5.64 -0.53 -1.52
N VAL A 119 -6.62 0.35 -1.35
CA VAL A 119 -7.86 0.42 -2.15
C VAL A 119 -8.19 1.85 -2.60
N ASP A 120 -7.30 2.80 -2.34
CA ASP A 120 -7.42 4.20 -2.72
C ASP A 120 -6.93 4.40 -4.17
N ASN A 121 -7.78 4.98 -5.01
CA ASN A 121 -7.44 5.31 -6.40
C ASN A 121 -6.61 6.61 -6.53
N CYS A 122 -6.38 7.34 -5.44
CA CYS A 122 -5.43 8.45 -5.33
C CYS A 122 -4.69 8.50 -3.98
N PRO A 123 -3.78 7.55 -3.66
CA PRO A 123 -3.15 7.42 -2.33
C PRO A 123 -2.39 8.64 -1.78
N ALA A 124 -2.20 9.70 -2.56
CA ALA A 124 -1.52 10.91 -2.16
C ALA A 124 -2.42 12.17 -2.20
N HIS A 125 -3.68 12.03 -2.60
CA HIS A 125 -4.56 13.14 -2.91
C HIS A 125 -6.03 12.89 -2.50
N ALA A 126 -6.36 13.37 -1.30
CA ALA A 126 -7.65 13.12 -0.68
C ALA A 126 -8.86 13.31 -1.61
N ASN A 127 -9.58 12.20 -1.83
CA ASN A 127 -10.81 12.09 -2.61
C ASN A 127 -11.72 11.01 -2.00
N PRO A 128 -12.41 11.29 -0.86
CA PRO A 128 -13.22 10.30 -0.15
C PRO A 128 -14.36 9.69 -0.99
N GLY A 129 -14.75 10.37 -2.07
CA GLY A 129 -15.76 9.91 -3.02
C GLY A 129 -15.23 8.89 -4.04
N GLN A 130 -13.91 8.74 -4.15
CA GLN A 130 -13.20 7.83 -5.07
C GLN A 130 -13.69 7.97 -6.51
N GLU A 131 -14.04 9.19 -6.93
CA GLU A 131 -14.53 9.43 -8.28
C GLU A 131 -13.44 9.10 -9.32
N ASP A 132 -13.81 8.35 -10.35
CA ASP A 132 -12.98 7.90 -11.47
C ASP A 132 -13.90 7.85 -12.70
N ASP A 133 -13.90 8.93 -13.49
CA ASP A 133 -14.92 9.13 -14.53
C ASP A 133 -14.67 8.28 -15.79
N ASP A 134 -13.42 7.90 -16.06
CA ASP A 134 -13.04 7.11 -17.23
C ASP A 134 -12.70 5.64 -16.92
N HIS A 135 -12.75 5.28 -15.64
CA HIS A 135 -12.68 3.91 -15.11
C HIS A 135 -11.34 3.23 -15.39
N ASP A 136 -10.25 3.97 -15.26
CA ASP A 136 -8.90 3.49 -15.50
C ASP A 136 -8.17 3.04 -14.22
N GLY A 137 -8.77 3.30 -13.06
CA GLY A 137 -8.24 2.97 -11.73
C GLY A 137 -7.45 4.09 -11.06
N VAL A 138 -7.34 5.27 -11.70
CA VAL A 138 -6.78 6.50 -11.14
C VAL A 138 -7.94 7.44 -10.84
N GLY A 139 -8.00 7.95 -9.61
CA GLY A 139 -9.09 8.84 -9.25
C GLY A 139 -8.99 10.20 -9.96
N ASN A 140 -10.13 10.80 -10.28
CA ASN A 140 -10.27 12.13 -10.91
C ASN A 140 -9.41 13.22 -10.25
N ARG A 141 -9.06 13.05 -8.98
CA ARG A 141 -8.27 14.01 -8.21
C ARG A 141 -6.78 13.97 -8.54
N CYS A 142 -6.27 12.82 -8.96
CA CYS A 142 -4.87 12.58 -9.31
C CYS A 142 -4.70 12.15 -10.77
N ASP A 143 -5.78 12.17 -11.55
CA ASP A 143 -5.82 11.80 -12.97
C ASP A 143 -5.56 13.01 -13.89
N ASP A 144 -4.51 12.92 -14.71
CA ASP A 144 -4.11 13.90 -15.71
C ASP A 144 -5.02 13.91 -16.96
N CYS A 145 -5.92 12.94 -17.08
CA CYS A 145 -6.82 12.75 -18.22
C CYS A 145 -8.23 12.22 -17.84
N THR A 146 -8.93 12.86 -16.89
CA THR A 146 -10.30 12.54 -16.35
C THR A 146 -11.45 12.09 -17.28
N LYS A 147 -11.26 12.03 -18.60
CA LYS A 147 -12.25 11.60 -19.60
C LYS A 147 -11.70 10.52 -20.55
N VAL A 148 -10.43 10.13 -20.42
CA VAL A 148 -9.72 9.25 -21.36
C VAL A 148 -8.74 8.36 -20.58
N ALA A 149 -9.15 7.12 -20.36
CA ALA A 149 -8.41 6.15 -19.58
C ALA A 149 -6.92 6.03 -19.97
N ASN A 150 -6.04 6.22 -19.00
CA ASN A 150 -4.59 6.10 -19.08
C ASN A 150 -3.99 5.70 -17.72
N PRO A 151 -4.09 4.42 -17.32
CA PRO A 151 -3.66 3.97 -15.99
C PRO A 151 -2.18 4.20 -15.65
N ASN A 152 -1.36 4.55 -16.65
CA ASN A 152 0.06 4.84 -16.48
C ASN A 152 0.37 6.33 -16.25
N GLN A 153 -0.62 7.23 -16.40
CA GLN A 153 -0.51 8.66 -16.13
C GLN A 153 0.75 9.27 -16.77
N LEU A 154 1.01 8.88 -18.04
CA LEU A 154 2.19 9.34 -18.76
C LEU A 154 1.99 10.78 -19.23
N ASP A 155 2.66 11.69 -18.54
CA ASP A 155 2.83 13.10 -18.91
C ASP A 155 4.31 13.37 -19.22
N THR A 156 4.66 13.52 -20.50
CA THR A 156 6.06 13.63 -20.94
C THR A 156 6.63 15.05 -20.80
N ASN A 157 5.78 16.08 -20.89
CA ASN A 157 6.20 17.47 -20.83
C ASN A 157 6.00 18.08 -19.42
N GLY A 158 5.28 17.39 -18.53
CA GLY A 158 5.09 17.76 -17.13
C GLY A 158 4.13 18.94 -16.95
N ASP A 159 3.22 19.17 -17.89
CA ASP A 159 2.30 20.31 -17.85
C ASP A 159 0.96 19.99 -17.13
N GLY A 160 0.79 18.74 -16.69
CA GLY A 160 -0.37 18.29 -15.95
C GLY A 160 -1.48 17.70 -16.83
N TYR A 161 -1.22 17.48 -18.12
CA TYR A 161 -2.09 16.72 -19.02
C TYR A 161 -1.37 15.48 -19.53
N GLY A 162 -2.02 14.33 -19.38
CA GLY A 162 -1.46 13.10 -19.93
C GLY A 162 -1.39 13.16 -21.45
N ASN A 163 -0.37 12.51 -22.02
CA ASN A 163 -0.10 12.49 -23.46
C ASN A 163 -1.35 12.16 -24.32
N VAL A 164 -2.27 11.36 -23.76
CA VAL A 164 -3.44 10.80 -24.44
C VAL A 164 -4.57 11.84 -24.59
N CYS A 165 -4.60 12.81 -23.68
CA CYS A 165 -5.59 13.89 -23.65
C CYS A 165 -5.02 15.28 -23.99
N ASP A 166 -3.70 15.41 -24.11
CA ASP A 166 -3.05 16.63 -24.56
C ASP A 166 -3.02 16.73 -26.10
N ALA A 167 -3.30 17.92 -26.65
CA ALA A 167 -3.18 18.22 -28.08
C ALA A 167 -2.46 19.57 -28.33
N ASP A 168 -1.90 20.18 -27.28
CA ASP A 168 -1.14 21.42 -27.30
C ASP A 168 0.35 21.10 -27.29
N PHE A 169 0.83 20.58 -28.42
CA PHE A 169 2.16 20.01 -28.53
C PHE A 169 3.30 21.02 -28.47
N ASN A 170 2.99 22.32 -28.54
CA ASN A 170 3.97 23.39 -28.33
C ASN A 170 3.84 24.06 -26.95
N ASN A 171 2.90 23.59 -26.12
CA ASN A 171 2.60 24.08 -24.77
C ASN A 171 2.36 25.60 -24.73
N ASP A 172 1.68 26.15 -25.73
CA ASP A 172 1.36 27.58 -25.80
C ASP A 172 0.00 27.95 -25.16
N GLY A 173 -0.72 26.94 -24.66
CA GLY A 173 -2.00 27.02 -23.98
C GLY A 173 -3.20 26.93 -24.91
N VAL A 174 -3.01 26.74 -26.22
CA VAL A 174 -4.09 26.74 -27.21
C VAL A 174 -3.82 25.73 -28.32
N VAL A 175 -4.74 24.77 -28.50
CA VAL A 175 -4.67 23.81 -29.61
C VAL A 175 -4.95 24.52 -30.95
N ASN A 176 -3.94 24.70 -31.78
CA ASN A 176 -3.98 25.54 -32.98
C ASN A 176 -3.04 25.04 -34.11
N ALA A 177 -2.76 25.90 -35.09
CA ALA A 177 -2.07 25.53 -36.33
C ALA A 177 -0.62 25.07 -36.16
N PRO A 178 0.20 25.73 -35.33
CA PRO A 178 1.40 25.17 -34.75
C PRO A 178 1.31 23.69 -34.33
N ASP A 179 0.33 23.29 -33.52
CA ASP A 179 0.21 21.90 -33.04
C ASP A 179 -0.07 20.92 -34.17
N LEU A 180 -0.94 21.31 -35.10
CA LEU A 180 -1.20 20.49 -36.29
C LEU A 180 0.04 20.33 -37.16
N ALA A 181 0.96 21.30 -37.17
CA ALA A 181 2.22 21.15 -37.87
C ALA A 181 3.08 20.05 -37.23
N TYR A 182 3.18 20.01 -35.90
CA TYR A 182 3.89 18.95 -35.18
C TYR A 182 3.26 17.57 -35.43
N LEU A 183 1.94 17.45 -35.31
CA LEU A 183 1.21 16.21 -35.59
C LEU A 183 1.46 15.73 -37.03
N ARG A 184 1.38 16.63 -38.02
CA ARG A 184 1.62 16.29 -39.44
C ARG A 184 3.05 15.82 -39.72
N LEU A 185 4.03 16.35 -38.99
CA LEU A 185 5.41 15.88 -39.08
C LEU A 185 5.57 14.45 -38.56
N ALA A 186 4.73 14.05 -37.59
CA ALA A 186 4.75 12.74 -36.98
C ALA A 186 3.89 11.69 -37.72
N MET A 187 3.00 12.09 -38.62
CA MET A 187 2.14 11.14 -39.35
C MET A 187 2.94 10.08 -40.12
N GLY A 188 2.66 8.81 -39.85
CA GLY A 188 3.35 7.66 -40.42
C GLY A 188 4.57 7.19 -39.62
N ILE A 189 4.81 7.78 -38.44
CA ILE A 189 5.87 7.38 -37.51
C ILE A 189 5.26 6.48 -36.42
N PRO A 190 5.87 5.32 -36.09
CA PRO A 190 5.51 4.54 -34.91
C PRO A 190 5.80 5.32 -33.63
N ALA A 191 4.89 5.29 -32.65
CA ALA A 191 5.04 6.02 -31.40
C ALA A 191 5.97 5.33 -30.38
N TYR A 192 6.22 4.02 -30.50
CA TYR A 192 6.84 3.23 -29.44
C TYR A 192 8.34 2.94 -29.64
N ASP A 193 9.20 3.89 -29.25
CA ASP A 193 10.64 3.66 -29.04
C ASP A 193 11.30 4.58 -27.97
N GLY A 194 10.51 5.29 -27.17
CA GLY A 194 11.03 6.30 -26.23
C GLY A 194 11.33 7.65 -26.88
N SER A 195 10.81 7.90 -28.09
CA SER A 195 10.88 9.19 -28.77
C SER A 195 9.79 10.17 -28.30
N PRO A 196 9.99 11.48 -28.52
CA PRO A 196 8.98 12.52 -28.28
C PRO A 196 7.71 12.37 -29.13
N PHE A 197 7.62 11.34 -29.98
CA PHE A 197 6.44 11.09 -30.79
C PHE A 197 5.29 10.43 -30.02
N GLN A 198 5.52 9.92 -28.81
CA GLN A 198 4.45 9.42 -27.93
C GLN A 198 3.42 10.49 -27.57
N LEU A 199 3.78 11.78 -27.67
CA LEU A 199 2.85 12.90 -27.48
C LEU A 199 1.78 12.98 -28.57
N TYR A 200 2.06 12.49 -29.79
CA TYR A 200 1.18 12.67 -30.95
C TYR A 200 0.25 11.47 -31.23
N ASP A 201 0.43 10.36 -30.51
CA ASP A 201 -0.38 9.14 -30.59
C ASP A 201 -1.57 9.26 -29.61
N LEU A 202 -2.58 10.02 -30.04
CA LEU A 202 -3.72 10.40 -29.21
C LEU A 202 -4.69 9.25 -28.98
N ASN A 203 -4.69 8.22 -29.81
CA ASN A 203 -5.51 7.02 -29.62
C ASN A 203 -4.74 5.82 -29.01
N GLN A 204 -3.44 5.97 -28.77
CA GLN A 204 -2.54 4.96 -28.21
C GLN A 204 -2.52 3.63 -29.01
N ASP A 205 -2.69 3.69 -30.33
CA ASP A 205 -2.64 2.49 -31.18
C ASP A 205 -1.20 2.11 -31.61
N GLY A 206 -0.22 2.90 -31.18
CA GLY A 206 1.21 2.73 -31.46
C GLY A 206 1.66 3.43 -32.74
N TRP A 207 0.78 4.16 -33.42
CA TRP A 207 1.07 4.84 -34.67
C TRP A 207 0.44 6.22 -34.73
N VAL A 208 1.26 7.23 -35.00
CA VAL A 208 0.73 8.56 -35.30
C VAL A 208 0.20 8.56 -36.72
N ASN A 209 -1.11 8.64 -36.90
CA ASN A 209 -1.77 8.41 -38.18
C ASN A 209 -3.09 9.22 -38.34
N ILE A 210 -4.00 8.76 -39.20
CA ILE A 210 -5.25 9.48 -39.53
C ILE A 210 -6.22 9.52 -38.34
N PRO A 211 -6.49 8.42 -37.63
CA PRO A 211 -7.14 8.43 -36.32
C PRO A 211 -6.72 9.55 -35.36
N ASP A 212 -5.43 9.80 -35.16
CA ASP A 212 -4.97 10.90 -34.29
C ASP A 212 -5.38 12.27 -34.82
N LEU A 213 -5.29 12.46 -36.14
CA LEU A 213 -5.77 13.68 -36.77
C LEU A 213 -7.28 13.90 -36.56
N VAL A 214 -8.07 12.83 -36.40
CA VAL A 214 -9.50 12.95 -36.07
C VAL A 214 -9.68 13.43 -34.63
N ILE A 215 -8.93 12.87 -33.67
CA ILE A 215 -8.97 13.28 -32.26
C ILE A 215 -8.49 14.72 -32.11
N PHE A 216 -7.35 15.05 -32.70
CA PHE A 216 -6.80 16.40 -32.71
C PHE A 216 -7.81 17.44 -33.21
N LYS A 217 -8.50 17.15 -34.32
CA LYS A 217 -9.54 18.04 -34.86
C LYS A 217 -10.71 18.25 -33.91
N SER A 218 -11.03 17.29 -33.04
CA SER A 218 -12.06 17.45 -32.02
C SER A 218 -11.66 18.44 -30.91
N ARG A 219 -10.35 18.67 -30.74
CA ARG A 219 -9.76 19.60 -29.77
C ARG A 219 -9.28 20.91 -30.43
N TRP A 220 -9.45 21.09 -31.73
CA TRP A 220 -8.98 22.29 -32.40
C TRP A 220 -9.65 23.57 -31.89
N GLY A 221 -8.83 24.56 -31.53
CA GLY A 221 -9.29 25.84 -30.98
C GLY A 221 -9.73 25.75 -29.51
N THR A 222 -9.54 24.62 -28.85
CA THR A 222 -9.72 24.51 -27.39
C THR A 222 -8.46 24.98 -26.68
N LYS A 223 -8.59 25.37 -25.42
CA LYS A 223 -7.44 25.43 -24.51
C LYS A 223 -6.96 24.02 -24.21
N ALA A 224 -5.68 23.83 -23.95
CA ALA A 224 -5.14 22.59 -23.39
C ALA A 224 -5.67 22.44 -21.95
N GLY A 225 -6.68 21.57 -21.76
CA GLY A 225 -7.47 21.37 -20.55
C GLY A 225 -7.77 22.62 -19.67
N PRO A 226 -8.29 22.46 -18.44
CA PRO A 226 -8.54 23.59 -17.54
C PRO A 226 -7.25 24.17 -16.93
N SER A 227 -6.65 25.09 -17.69
CA SER A 227 -5.64 26.08 -17.28
C SER A 227 -5.47 26.32 -15.77
N GLY A 228 -4.44 25.71 -15.19
CA GLY A 228 -3.82 26.13 -13.95
C GLY A 228 -2.74 27.19 -14.19
N LEU A 229 -3.06 28.31 -14.86
CA LEU A 229 -2.26 29.51 -14.63
C LEU A 229 -2.48 29.88 -13.17
N LYS A 230 -1.51 29.55 -12.31
CA LYS A 230 -1.33 30.35 -11.10
C LYS A 230 -1.12 31.81 -11.58
N PRO A 231 -1.86 32.78 -11.03
CA PRO A 231 -1.75 34.18 -11.45
C PRO A 231 -0.32 34.72 -11.33
#